data_AF-A0A941LGJ8-F1
#
_entry.id   AF-A0A941LGJ8-F1
#
_cell.length_a   1.000
_cell.length_b   1.000
_cell.length_c   1.000
_cell.angle_alpha   90.00
_cell.angle_beta   90.00
_cell.angle_gamma   90.00
#
_symmetry.space_group_name_H-M   'P 1'
#
loop_
_entity.id
_entity.type
_entity.pdbx_description
1 polymer ?
#
loop_
_entity_poly.entity_id
_entity_poly.type
_entity_poly.pdbx_seq_one_letter_code
_entity_poly.pdbx_strand_id
1 'polypeptide(L)'
;MTALSAPTQLVYLQLVREAFGRRRNPVAMTLDRMQARTGLSRSTIHQALQRLAHPDVDIVNVVHPGGGKRAGLYELRPCSYQKLVHQQAKPLRTRRRPKLVDASDVRSIENLLAHLSEEDRADLQIVYESLQASERKSLEEEVRARFHDIGQNPDKTTFQQGLLFYLLKQRMYGRLRSKYPTLSSPSQ
;
A
#
# COMPACT_ATOMS: atom_id res chain seq x y z
N MET A 1 -3.56 -4.12 24.19
CA MET A 1 -2.77 -5.00 23.29
C MET A 1 -2.09 -6.05 24.16
N THR A 2 -2.27 -7.34 23.88
CA THR A 2 -1.47 -8.38 24.54
C THR A 2 -0.06 -8.34 23.96
N ALA A 3 0.95 -8.24 24.81
CA ALA A 3 2.33 -8.26 24.37
C ALA A 3 2.60 -9.55 23.57
N LEU A 4 3.22 -9.41 22.39
CA LEU A 4 3.65 -10.58 21.62
C LEU A 4 4.65 -11.37 22.47
N SER A 5 4.56 -12.71 22.44
CA SER A 5 5.56 -13.53 23.13
C SER A 5 6.95 -13.29 22.55
N ALA A 6 7.99 -13.37 23.38
CA ALA A 6 9.39 -13.24 22.96
C ALA A 6 9.75 -14.04 21.69
N PRO A 7 9.37 -15.33 21.54
CA PRO A 7 9.64 -16.07 20.30
C PRO A 7 8.92 -15.48 19.07
N THR A 8 7.70 -14.95 19.25
CA THR A 8 6.96 -14.28 18.16
C THR A 8 7.63 -12.98 17.73
N GLN A 9 8.16 -12.22 18.69
CA GLN A 9 8.92 -11.00 18.41
C GLN A 9 10.22 -11.30 17.65
N LEU A 10 10.95 -12.35 18.04
CA LEU A 10 12.20 -12.75 17.36
C LEU A 10 11.96 -13.15 15.90
N VAL A 11 10.91 -13.93 15.64
CA VAL A 11 10.52 -14.31 14.27
C VAL A 11 10.16 -13.06 13.46
N TYR A 12 9.40 -12.14 14.05
CA TYR A 12 9.04 -10.88 13.40
C TYR A 12 10.26 -10.04 13.04
N LEU A 13 11.18 -9.81 13.99
CA LEU A 13 12.40 -9.05 13.77
C LEU A 13 13.28 -9.69 12.68
N GLN A 14 13.33 -11.02 12.63
CA GLN A 14 14.07 -11.73 11.58
C GLN A 14 13.45 -11.50 10.19
N LEU A 15 12.12 -11.52 10.08
CA LEU A 15 11.43 -11.19 8.84
C LEU A 15 11.65 -9.72 8.45
N VAL A 16 11.63 -8.79 9.41
CA VAL A 16 11.92 -7.36 9.19
C VAL A 16 13.33 -7.15 8.66
N ARG A 17 14.32 -7.81 9.26
CA ARG A 17 15.72 -7.74 8.78
C ARG A 17 15.86 -8.26 7.36
N GLU A 18 15.18 -9.34 7.03
CA GLU A 18 15.23 -9.93 5.69
C GLU A 18 14.35 -9.19 4.67
N ALA A 19 13.41 -8.38 5.14
CA ALA A 19 12.66 -7.43 4.33
C ALA A 19 13.37 -6.07 4.17
N PHE A 20 14.45 -5.82 4.91
CA PHE A 20 15.14 -4.53 4.87
C PHE A 20 15.65 -4.26 3.44
N GLY A 21 15.30 -3.09 2.90
CA GLY A 21 15.55 -2.72 1.49
C GLY A 21 14.60 -3.34 0.45
N ARG A 22 13.74 -4.31 0.83
CA ARG A 22 12.81 -5.01 -0.09
C ARG A 22 11.43 -4.35 -0.22
N ARG A 23 11.19 -3.19 0.39
CA ARG A 23 9.91 -2.44 0.35
C ARG A 23 8.69 -3.36 0.58
N ARG A 24 7.81 -3.53 -0.42
CA ARG A 24 6.59 -4.35 -0.35
C ARG A 24 6.76 -5.77 -0.92
N ASN A 25 7.99 -6.17 -1.26
CA ASN A 25 8.21 -7.48 -1.85
C ASN A 25 8.10 -8.59 -0.80
N PRO A 26 7.49 -9.73 -1.14
CA PRO A 26 7.42 -10.86 -0.24
C PRO A 26 8.83 -11.37 0.07
N VAL A 27 9.06 -11.64 1.35
CA VAL A 27 10.29 -12.27 1.85
C VAL A 27 10.18 -13.77 1.63
N ALA A 28 11.06 -14.30 0.80
CA ALA A 28 11.24 -15.73 0.64
C ALA A 28 12.17 -16.27 1.75
N MET A 29 11.65 -17.14 2.61
CA MET A 29 12.44 -17.74 3.69
C MET A 29 12.02 -19.18 3.96
N THR A 30 12.99 -20.08 4.04
CA THR A 30 12.75 -21.46 4.49
C THR A 30 12.67 -21.52 6.01
N LEU A 31 11.92 -22.49 6.54
CA LEU A 31 11.86 -22.73 7.99
C LEU A 31 13.25 -23.07 8.56
N ASP A 32 14.10 -23.75 7.81
CA ASP A 32 15.46 -24.09 8.23
C ASP A 32 16.35 -22.85 8.40
N ARG A 33 16.25 -21.91 7.45
CA ARG A 33 16.96 -20.64 7.56
C ARG A 33 16.43 -19.80 8.72
N MET A 34 15.12 -19.82 8.94
CA MET A 34 14.49 -19.11 10.06
C MET A 34 14.92 -19.71 11.41
N GLN A 35 14.98 -21.04 11.50
CA GLN A 35 15.50 -21.77 12.66
C GLN A 35 16.97 -21.46 12.92
N ALA A 36 17.82 -21.50 11.89
CA ALA A 36 19.24 -21.18 12.03
C ALA A 36 19.49 -19.74 12.53
N ARG A 37 18.61 -18.79 12.16
CA ARG A 37 18.74 -17.37 12.53
C ARG A 37 18.13 -17.02 13.88
N THR A 38 17.06 -17.71 14.28
CA THR A 38 16.32 -17.41 15.51
C THR A 38 16.65 -18.36 16.66
N GLY A 39 17.25 -19.53 16.38
CA GLY A 39 17.49 -20.60 17.35
C GLY A 39 16.20 -21.31 17.81
N LEU A 40 15.05 -20.96 17.24
CA LEU A 40 13.75 -21.49 17.65
C LEU A 40 13.43 -22.81 16.95
N SER A 41 12.67 -23.67 17.61
CA SER A 41 12.16 -24.89 17.00
C SER A 41 11.18 -24.58 15.85
N ARG A 42 11.08 -25.48 14.86
CA ARG A 42 10.16 -25.30 13.73
C ARG A 42 8.71 -25.13 14.15
N SER A 43 8.27 -25.84 15.21
CA SER A 43 6.90 -25.72 15.74
C SER A 43 6.66 -24.35 16.38
N THR A 44 7.62 -23.84 17.14
CA THR A 44 7.57 -22.49 17.73
C THR A 44 7.54 -21.41 16.64
N ILE A 45 8.34 -21.57 15.59
CA ILE A 45 8.34 -20.68 14.43
C ILE A 45 6.99 -20.69 13.73
N HIS A 46 6.41 -21.87 13.52
CA HIS A 46 5.10 -22.00 12.88
C HIS A 46 4.00 -21.32 13.70
N GLN A 47 3.98 -21.53 15.02
CA GLN A 47 3.05 -20.85 15.92
C GLN A 47 3.25 -19.33 15.93
N ALA A 48 4.50 -18.87 15.92
CA ALA A 48 4.82 -17.45 15.82
C ALA A 48 4.30 -16.83 14.51
N LEU A 49 4.52 -17.49 13.37
CA LEU A 49 4.02 -17.05 12.06
C LEU A 49 2.49 -17.02 12.04
N GLN A 50 1.82 -18.05 12.58
CA GLN A 50 0.36 -18.07 12.72
C GLN A 50 -0.14 -16.93 13.61
N ARG A 51 0.57 -16.62 14.71
CA ARG A 51 0.19 -15.53 15.61
C ARG A 51 0.38 -14.16 14.97
N LEU A 52 1.45 -13.98 14.20
CA LEU A 52 1.71 -12.74 13.44
C LEU A 52 0.72 -12.52 12.30
N ALA A 53 0.19 -13.62 11.73
CA ALA A 53 -0.85 -13.60 10.70
C ALA A 53 -2.28 -13.60 11.25
N HIS A 54 -2.45 -13.70 12.57
CA HIS A 54 -3.75 -13.72 13.20
C HIS A 54 -4.45 -12.37 13.00
N PRO A 55 -5.78 -12.31 12.74
CA PRO A 55 -6.51 -11.05 12.52
C PRO A 55 -6.35 -10.00 13.63
N ASP A 56 -6.12 -10.43 14.87
CA ASP A 56 -5.90 -9.55 16.02
C ASP A 56 -4.54 -8.82 15.99
N VAL A 57 -3.56 -9.39 15.28
CA VAL A 57 -2.19 -8.87 15.19
C VAL A 57 -1.96 -8.30 13.79
N ASP A 58 -2.22 -9.11 12.76
CA ASP A 58 -2.30 -8.72 11.34
C ASP A 58 -1.03 -8.03 10.81
N ILE A 59 0.15 -8.49 11.25
CA ILE A 59 1.46 -7.91 10.90
C ILE A 59 2.11 -8.64 9.72
N VAL A 60 1.87 -9.94 9.56
CA VAL A 60 2.47 -10.77 8.50
C VAL A 60 1.38 -11.42 7.67
N ASN A 61 1.48 -11.33 6.36
CA ASN A 61 0.66 -12.08 5.42
C ASN A 61 1.43 -13.31 4.93
N VAL A 62 0.90 -14.51 5.17
CA VAL A 62 1.49 -15.76 4.66
C VAL A 62 0.96 -15.98 3.25
N VAL A 63 1.73 -15.55 2.24
CA VAL A 63 1.39 -15.70 0.82
C VAL A 63 1.49 -17.16 0.40
N HIS A 64 2.55 -17.82 0.85
CA HIS A 64 2.74 -19.25 0.67
C HIS A 64 3.46 -19.80 1.91
N PRO A 65 2.89 -20.77 2.67
CA PRO A 65 3.53 -21.28 3.89
C PRO A 65 4.85 -22.02 3.62
N GLY A 66 5.12 -22.35 2.36
CA GLY A 66 6.28 -23.14 1.98
C GLY A 66 6.06 -24.62 2.24
N GLY A 67 7.13 -25.41 2.08
CA GLY A 67 7.15 -26.83 2.41
C GLY A 67 8.52 -27.20 2.98
N GLY A 68 8.72 -28.47 3.35
CA GLY A 68 9.95 -28.88 4.05
C GLY A 68 11.28 -28.45 3.38
N LYS A 69 11.31 -28.34 2.04
CA LYS A 69 12.47 -27.85 1.27
C LYS A 69 12.18 -26.59 0.43
N ARG A 70 10.96 -26.04 0.51
CA ARG A 70 10.53 -24.89 -0.30
C ARG A 70 10.38 -23.66 0.59
N ALA A 71 10.94 -22.53 0.16
CA ALA A 71 10.80 -21.28 0.88
C ALA A 71 9.31 -20.91 1.03
N GLY A 72 8.93 -20.52 2.24
CA GLY A 72 7.70 -19.79 2.46
C GLY A 72 7.85 -18.37 1.93
N LEU A 73 6.74 -17.80 1.45
CA LEU A 73 6.65 -16.41 1.02
C LEU A 73 5.83 -15.67 2.07
N TYR A 74 6.49 -14.73 2.74
CA TYR A 74 5.93 -13.94 3.82
C TYR A 74 5.99 -12.47 3.45
N GLU A 75 4.85 -11.79 3.45
CA GLU A 75 4.78 -10.36 3.18
C GLU A 75 4.56 -9.63 4.50
N LEU A 76 5.45 -8.68 4.82
CA LEU A 76 5.26 -7.81 5.97
C LEU A 76 4.25 -6.74 5.61
N ARG A 77 3.18 -6.64 6.40
CA ARG A 77 2.27 -5.51 6.26
C ARG A 77 2.95 -4.28 6.84
N PRO A 78 3.00 -3.16 6.11
CA PRO A 78 3.44 -1.91 6.70
C PRO A 78 2.53 -1.63 7.89
N CYS A 79 3.12 -1.54 9.09
CA CYS A 79 2.42 -1.09 10.27
C CYS A 79 2.06 0.39 10.07
N SER A 80 0.99 0.67 9.33
CA SER A 80 0.32 1.96 9.43
C SER A 80 -0.13 2.08 10.87
N TYR A 81 0.43 3.04 11.60
CA TYR A 81 0.07 3.41 12.96
C TYR A 81 -1.37 3.96 12.97
N GLN A 82 -2.36 3.15 12.65
CA GLN A 82 -3.78 3.50 12.54
C GLN A 82 -4.62 2.23 12.69
N LYS A 83 -4.63 1.62 13.88
CA LYS A 83 -5.74 0.73 14.29
C LYS A 83 -5.95 0.80 15.80
N LEU A 84 -6.33 1.99 16.27
CA LEU A 84 -7.19 2.15 17.43
C LEU A 84 -8.37 3.01 16.98
N VAL A 85 -9.24 2.48 16.13
CA VAL A 85 -10.65 2.84 15.94
C VAL A 85 -11.19 1.86 14.88
N HIS A 86 -12.36 1.26 15.17
CA HIS A 86 -13.10 0.28 14.35
C HIS A 86 -12.76 -1.20 14.57
N GLN A 87 -12.96 -1.65 15.81
CA GLN A 87 -13.67 -2.92 16.01
C GLN A 87 -15.08 -2.76 15.44
N GLN A 88 -15.33 -3.21 14.21
CA GLN A 88 -16.63 -3.65 13.65
C GLN A 88 -16.54 -3.71 12.13
N ALA A 89 -15.85 -4.72 11.60
CA ALA A 89 -16.12 -5.17 10.23
C ALA A 89 -15.92 -6.68 10.16
N LYS A 90 -17.02 -7.41 9.96
CA LYS A 90 -17.08 -8.87 9.85
C LYS A 90 -16.15 -9.40 8.74
N PRO A 91 -15.62 -10.63 8.86
CA PRO A 91 -14.71 -11.19 7.88
C PRO A 91 -15.46 -11.57 6.60
N LEU A 92 -15.20 -10.85 5.50
CA LEU A 92 -15.73 -11.19 4.18
C LEU A 92 -14.96 -12.40 3.61
N ARG A 93 -15.69 -13.51 3.48
CA ARG A 93 -15.26 -14.75 2.84
C ARG A 93 -14.73 -14.50 1.42
N THR A 94 -13.67 -15.22 1.11
CA THR A 94 -13.00 -15.39 -0.17
C THR A 94 -13.97 -15.60 -1.34
N ARG A 95 -13.94 -14.69 -2.33
CA ARG A 95 -14.31 -14.99 -3.72
C ARG A 95 -13.09 -14.78 -4.61
N ARG A 96 -12.83 -15.77 -5.45
CA ARG A 96 -11.75 -15.85 -6.45
C ARG A 96 -11.65 -14.53 -7.22
N ARG A 97 -10.48 -13.89 -7.20
CA ARG A 97 -10.18 -12.76 -8.09
C ARG A 97 -9.81 -13.30 -9.49
N PRO A 98 -10.40 -12.78 -10.57
CA PRO A 98 -9.86 -12.99 -11.91
C PRO A 98 -8.50 -12.27 -12.01
N LYS A 99 -7.61 -12.79 -12.86
CA LYS A 99 -6.25 -12.30 -13.13
C LYS A 99 -6.19 -10.76 -13.08
N LEU A 100 -5.61 -10.22 -12.00
CA LEU A 100 -5.28 -8.80 -11.90
C LEU A 100 -3.93 -8.60 -12.59
N VAL A 101 -3.99 -7.87 -13.70
CA VAL A 101 -2.88 -7.07 -14.21
C VAL A 101 -2.24 -6.34 -13.04
N ASP A 102 -0.91 -6.35 -12.99
CA ASP A 102 -0.06 -5.89 -11.89
C ASP A 102 -0.57 -4.61 -11.21
N ALA A 103 -1.21 -4.78 -10.05
CA ALA A 103 -1.67 -3.69 -9.18
C ALA A 103 -0.51 -2.89 -8.53
N SER A 104 0.72 -3.20 -8.91
CA SER A 104 1.94 -2.46 -8.57
C SER A 104 2.06 -1.19 -9.42
N ASP A 105 1.67 -1.22 -10.70
CA ASP A 105 1.87 -0.09 -11.61
C ASP A 105 0.83 1.01 -11.41
N VAL A 106 -0.33 0.73 -10.84
CA VAL A 106 -1.40 1.73 -10.62
C VAL A 106 -1.15 2.63 -9.39
N ARG A 107 0.03 2.56 -8.76
CA ARG A 107 0.32 3.32 -7.53
C ARG A 107 1.24 4.53 -7.71
N SER A 108 1.79 4.76 -8.90
CA SER A 108 2.48 6.02 -9.22
C SER A 108 1.47 7.05 -9.75
N ILE A 109 1.56 8.30 -9.31
CA ILE A 109 0.71 9.42 -9.78
C ILE A 109 0.78 9.54 -11.31
N GLU A 110 1.97 9.35 -11.87
CA GLU A 110 2.26 9.34 -13.30
C GLU A 110 1.47 8.23 -14.02
N ASN A 111 1.41 7.05 -13.42
CA ASN A 111 0.69 5.91 -14.00
C ASN A 111 -0.83 6.08 -13.87
N LEU A 112 -1.33 6.66 -12.78
CA LEU A 112 -2.77 6.90 -12.59
C LEU A 112 -3.34 7.87 -13.63
N LEU A 113 -2.64 8.97 -13.91
CA LEU A 113 -3.01 9.85 -15.01
C LEU A 113 -2.80 9.16 -16.36
N ALA A 114 -1.71 8.40 -16.53
CA ALA A 114 -1.45 7.64 -17.76
C ALA A 114 -2.57 6.63 -18.12
N HIS A 115 -3.37 6.19 -17.13
CA HIS A 115 -4.49 5.26 -17.34
C HIS A 115 -5.82 5.97 -17.68
N LEU A 116 -5.90 7.29 -17.52
CA LEU A 116 -7.05 8.06 -18.02
C LEU A 116 -6.98 8.16 -19.54
N SER A 117 -8.13 8.07 -20.20
CA SER A 117 -8.29 8.39 -21.62
C SER A 117 -7.84 9.82 -21.91
N GLU A 118 -7.44 10.10 -23.15
CA GLU A 118 -7.05 11.45 -23.56
C GLU A 118 -8.20 12.46 -23.38
N GLU A 119 -9.44 12.01 -23.58
CA GLU A 119 -10.67 12.80 -23.34
C GLU A 119 -10.82 13.16 -21.85
N ASP A 120 -10.69 12.21 -20.94
CA ASP A 120 -10.83 12.47 -19.50
C ASP A 120 -9.68 13.36 -18.97
N ARG A 121 -8.50 13.32 -19.59
CA ARG A 121 -7.40 14.26 -19.28
C ARG A 121 -7.68 15.66 -19.80
N ALA A 122 -8.23 15.78 -21.01
CA ALA A 122 -8.65 17.06 -21.55
C ALA A 122 -9.74 17.68 -20.68
N ASP A 123 -10.71 16.89 -20.21
CA ASP A 123 -11.74 17.34 -19.28
C ASP A 123 -11.15 17.85 -17.96
N LEU A 124 -10.15 17.16 -17.39
CA LEU A 124 -9.46 17.64 -16.19
C LEU A 124 -8.75 18.98 -16.41
N GLN A 125 -8.12 19.14 -17.57
CA GLN A 125 -7.45 20.38 -17.95
C GLN A 125 -8.47 21.52 -18.13
N ILE A 126 -9.63 21.26 -18.75
CA ILE A 126 -10.73 22.22 -18.89
C ILE A 126 -11.27 22.61 -17.52
N VAL A 127 -11.46 21.64 -16.60
CA VAL A 127 -11.92 21.94 -15.24
C VAL A 127 -10.89 22.81 -14.52
N TYR A 128 -9.59 22.51 -14.64
CA TYR A 128 -8.53 23.36 -14.08
C TYR A 128 -8.59 24.80 -14.61
N GLU A 129 -8.76 24.95 -15.92
CA GLU A 129 -8.85 26.26 -16.57
C GLU A 129 -10.15 27.02 -16.27
N SER A 130 -11.20 26.30 -15.86
CA SER A 130 -12.47 26.89 -15.42
C SER A 130 -12.51 27.33 -13.95
N LEU A 131 -11.52 26.92 -13.14
CA LEU A 131 -11.43 27.35 -11.74
C LEU A 131 -11.27 28.86 -11.62
N GLN A 132 -11.75 29.46 -10.53
CA GLN A 132 -11.47 30.89 -10.28
C GLN A 132 -9.99 31.12 -9.98
N ALA A 133 -9.47 32.31 -10.28
CA ALA A 133 -8.05 32.61 -10.08
C ALA A 133 -7.59 32.46 -8.62
N SER A 134 -8.47 32.73 -7.65
CA SER A 134 -8.25 32.48 -6.23
C SER A 134 -8.14 30.98 -5.92
N GLU A 135 -9.07 30.17 -6.42
CA GLU A 135 -9.08 28.72 -6.24
C GLU A 135 -7.84 28.06 -6.88
N ARG A 136 -7.43 28.53 -8.07
CA ARG A 136 -6.21 28.03 -8.73
C ARG A 136 -4.97 28.29 -7.89
N LYS A 137 -4.81 29.50 -7.37
CA LYS A 137 -3.66 29.84 -6.50
C LYS A 137 -3.62 28.97 -5.25
N SER A 138 -4.75 28.79 -4.57
CA SER A 138 -4.83 27.93 -3.39
C SER A 138 -4.48 26.47 -3.71
N LEU A 139 -4.94 25.96 -4.86
CA LEU A 139 -4.63 24.61 -5.32
C LEU A 139 -3.13 24.46 -5.65
N GLU A 140 -2.54 25.42 -6.35
CA GLU A 140 -1.11 25.45 -6.67
C GLU A 140 -0.23 25.48 -5.42
N GLU A 141 -0.61 26.29 -4.42
CA GLU A 141 0.09 26.38 -3.15
C GLU A 141 0.00 25.07 -2.36
N GLU A 142 -1.18 24.44 -2.31
CA GLU A 142 -1.36 23.16 -1.61
C GLU A 142 -0.54 22.04 -2.27
N VAL A 143 -0.54 21.97 -3.60
CA VAL A 143 0.27 20.97 -4.34
C VAL A 143 1.76 21.23 -4.14
N ARG A 144 2.18 22.50 -4.16
CA ARG A 144 3.58 22.89 -3.90
C ARG A 144 4.02 22.51 -2.48
N ALA A 145 3.16 22.73 -1.47
CA ALA A 145 3.41 22.32 -0.10
C ALA A 145 3.58 20.80 0.01
N ARG A 146 2.71 20.01 -0.63
CA ARG A 146 2.80 18.54 -0.62
C ARG A 146 4.09 18.01 -1.28
N PHE A 147 4.56 18.63 -2.35
CA PHE A 147 5.85 18.26 -2.94
C PHE A 147 7.02 18.60 -2.00
N HIS A 148 6.96 19.76 -1.36
CA HIS A 148 7.95 20.20 -0.39
C HIS A 148 7.99 19.27 0.85
N ASP A 149 6.85 18.82 1.36
CA ASP A 149 6.76 17.87 2.49
C ASP A 149 7.46 16.53 2.20
N ILE A 150 7.49 16.13 0.92
CA ILE A 150 8.15 14.90 0.46
C ILE A 150 9.63 15.19 0.11
N GLY A 151 10.09 16.43 0.25
CA GLY A 151 11.45 16.86 -0.06
C GLY A 151 11.76 16.90 -1.55
N GLN A 152 10.74 16.99 -2.40
CA GLN A 152 10.91 17.06 -3.86
C GLN A 152 10.68 18.48 -4.37
N ASN A 153 11.55 18.91 -5.29
CA ASN A 153 11.33 20.08 -6.14
C ASN A 153 10.86 19.59 -7.51
N PRO A 154 9.55 19.67 -7.83
CA PRO A 154 9.02 19.12 -9.06
C PRO A 154 9.35 20.02 -10.26
N ASP A 155 9.67 19.39 -11.39
CA ASP A 155 9.73 20.08 -12.68
C ASP A 155 8.33 20.55 -13.10
N LYS A 156 8.26 21.49 -14.05
CA LYS A 156 6.98 22.11 -14.51
C LYS A 156 5.94 21.07 -14.93
N THR A 157 6.37 20.01 -15.60
CA THR A 157 5.52 18.91 -16.08
C THR A 157 4.99 18.06 -14.92
N THR A 158 5.86 17.68 -13.99
CA THR A 158 5.51 16.91 -12.78
C THR A 158 4.57 17.71 -11.88
N PHE A 159 4.78 19.03 -11.77
CA PHE A 159 3.91 19.91 -11.02
C PHE A 159 2.50 19.97 -11.65
N GLN A 160 2.40 20.11 -12.98
CA GLN A 160 1.13 20.09 -13.69
C GLN A 160 0.39 18.75 -13.54
N GLN A 161 1.11 17.63 -13.59
CA GLN A 161 0.54 16.31 -13.31
C GLN A 161 0.04 16.20 -11.86
N GLY A 162 0.80 16.72 -10.90
CA GLY A 162 0.37 16.80 -9.50
C GLY A 162 -0.93 17.58 -9.32
N LEU A 163 -1.07 18.72 -10.01
CA LEU A 163 -2.28 19.54 -9.99
C LEU A 163 -3.49 18.79 -10.55
N LEU A 164 -3.37 18.21 -11.74
CA LEU A 164 -4.47 17.47 -12.37
C LEU A 164 -4.89 16.25 -11.55
N PHE A 165 -3.92 15.56 -10.94
CA PHE A 165 -4.21 14.44 -10.04
C PHE A 165 -4.95 14.90 -8.78
N TYR A 166 -4.52 16.02 -8.20
CA TYR A 166 -5.16 16.55 -7.01
C TYR A 166 -6.60 17.00 -7.29
N LEU A 167 -6.82 17.61 -8.46
CA LEU A 167 -8.13 18.02 -8.94
C LEU A 167 -9.05 16.83 -9.26
N LEU A 168 -8.49 15.78 -9.88
CA LEU A 168 -9.18 14.50 -10.07
C LEU A 168 -9.67 13.94 -8.73
N LYS A 169 -8.78 13.92 -7.72
CA LYS A 169 -9.07 13.41 -6.37
C LYS A 169 -10.18 14.20 -5.67
N GLN A 170 -10.18 15.53 -5.79
CA GLN A 170 -11.15 16.39 -5.10
C GLN A 170 -12.52 16.48 -5.80
N ARG A 171 -12.57 16.64 -7.13
CA ARG A 171 -13.81 17.03 -7.83
C ARG A 171 -14.37 15.95 -8.76
N MET A 172 -13.52 15.11 -9.36
CA MET A 172 -13.96 14.18 -10.41
C MET A 172 -13.97 12.70 -10.00
N TYR A 173 -13.41 12.38 -8.83
CA TYR A 173 -13.32 11.02 -8.31
C TYR A 173 -14.70 10.32 -8.28
N GLY A 174 -15.74 11.00 -7.82
CA GLY A 174 -17.09 10.44 -7.77
C GLY A 174 -17.69 10.10 -9.15
N ARG A 175 -17.38 10.90 -10.17
CA ARG A 175 -17.89 10.70 -11.55
C ARG A 175 -17.12 9.61 -12.30
N LEU A 176 -15.80 9.53 -12.08
CA LEU A 176 -14.92 8.63 -12.81
C LEU A 176 -14.73 7.27 -12.14
N ARG A 177 -15.16 7.09 -10.88
CA ARG A 177 -15.07 5.82 -10.14
C ARG A 177 -15.78 4.65 -10.81
N SER A 178 -16.87 4.90 -11.56
CA SER A 178 -17.59 3.86 -12.31
C SER A 178 -16.83 3.42 -13.56
N LYS A 179 -16.15 4.35 -14.24
CA LYS A 179 -15.34 4.08 -15.43
C LYS A 179 -13.96 3.50 -15.10
N TYR A 180 -13.36 3.95 -13.99
CA TYR A 180 -12.01 3.56 -13.55
C TYR A 180 -12.04 3.03 -12.11
N PRO A 181 -12.45 1.76 -11.91
CA PRO A 181 -12.60 1.16 -10.57
C PRO A 181 -11.26 0.96 -9.82
N THR A 182 -10.12 1.13 -10.51
CA THR A 182 -8.77 1.08 -9.95
C THR A 182 -8.30 2.40 -9.35
N LEU A 183 -9.03 3.51 -9.59
CA LEU A 183 -8.80 4.77 -8.87
C LEU A 183 -9.11 4.52 -7.38
N SER A 184 -8.07 4.40 -6.57
CA SER A 184 -8.22 4.17 -5.12
C SER A 184 -8.88 5.40 -4.48
N SER A 185 -9.84 5.19 -3.58
CA SER A 185 -10.51 6.28 -2.87
C SER A 185 -9.48 7.14 -2.16
N PRO A 186 -9.65 8.48 -2.13
CA PRO A 186 -8.84 9.32 -1.28
C PRO A 186 -8.92 8.80 0.15
N SER A 187 -7.82 8.26 0.67
CA SER A 187 -7.60 8.24 2.11
C SER A 187 -7.57 9.69 2.56
N GLN A 188 -8.51 10.05 3.43
CA GLN A 188 -8.53 11.32 4.15
C GLN A 188 -7.25 11.47 4.96
#